data_AF-A0A955VCB6-F1
#
_entry.id   AF-A0A955VCB6-F1
#
_cell.length_a   1.000
_cell.length_b   1.000
_cell.length_c   1.000
_cell.angle_alpha   90.00
_cell.angle_beta   90.00
_cell.angle_gamma   90.00
#
_symmetry.space_group_name_H-M   'P 1'
#
loop_
_entity.id
_entity.type
_entity.pdbx_description
1 polymer ?
#
loop_
_entity_poly.entity_id
_entity_poly.type
_entity_poly.pdbx_seq_one_letter_code
_entity_poly.pdbx_strand_id
1 'polypeptide(L)'
;VRNQDYELAYRLRAAGGRIWYTPAVRSRYYARRELRALWRQYWQYGVWKARVVKLHPRSLEPRHLVAPLFVAGVVLGLPLALLLGGVVAWLYLGALAVYGALAGFAAARVAARTRWRYVWLLPAIFALLHVAWGAGFWVGLGSRGGLAEEG
;
A
#
# COMPACT_ATOMS: atom_id res chain seq x y z
N VAL A 1 -5.53 -18.17 2.24
CA VAL A 1 -6.01 -17.11 3.17
C VAL A 1 -4.85 -16.21 3.61
N ARG A 2 -4.96 -14.87 3.56
CA ARG A 2 -3.95 -13.90 4.08
C ARG A 2 -4.63 -12.80 4.91
N ASN A 3 -3.85 -12.06 5.70
CA ASN A 3 -4.30 -10.95 6.54
C ASN A 3 -5.23 -11.38 7.71
N GLN A 4 -5.13 -12.66 8.12
CA GLN A 4 -5.87 -13.26 9.23
C GLN A 4 -5.38 -12.76 10.59
N ASP A 5 -4.07 -12.58 10.70
CA ASP A 5 -3.43 -11.93 11.84
C ASP A 5 -3.98 -10.52 12.07
N TYR A 6 -4.11 -9.74 11.00
CA TYR A 6 -4.69 -8.40 11.07
C TYR A 6 -6.19 -8.42 11.45
N GLU A 7 -6.97 -9.34 10.86
CA GLU A 7 -8.39 -9.50 11.15
C GLU A 7 -8.63 -9.92 12.61
N LEU A 8 -7.87 -10.90 13.09
CA LEU A 8 -7.88 -11.33 14.49
C LEU A 8 -7.49 -10.19 15.43
N ALA A 9 -6.41 -9.46 15.13
CA ALA A 9 -5.98 -8.31 15.93
C ALA A 9 -7.02 -7.19 15.95
N TYR A 10 -7.78 -7.01 14.86
CA TYR A 10 -8.91 -6.08 14.83
C TYR A 10 -10.05 -6.58 15.73
N ARG A 11 -10.46 -7.85 15.63
CA ARG A 11 -11.52 -8.43 16.45
C ARG A 11 -11.20 -8.39 17.95
N LEU A 12 -9.97 -8.73 18.34
CA LEU A 12 -9.54 -8.67 19.74
C LEU A 12 -9.64 -7.26 20.30
N ARG A 13 -9.20 -6.24 19.55
CA ARG A 13 -9.31 -4.83 19.96
C ARG A 13 -10.76 -4.35 20.00
N ALA A 14 -11.57 -4.75 19.03
CA ALA A 14 -13.00 -4.42 18.98
C ALA A 14 -13.76 -5.01 20.19
N ALA A 15 -13.32 -6.16 20.71
CA ALA A 15 -13.84 -6.78 21.93
C ALA A 15 -13.30 -6.17 23.24
N GLY A 16 -12.54 -5.05 23.18
CA GLY A 16 -11.93 -4.41 24.34
C GLY A 16 -10.60 -5.03 24.80
N GLY A 17 -10.10 -6.03 24.07
CA GLY A 17 -8.81 -6.66 24.32
C GLY A 17 -7.63 -5.73 24.00
N ARG A 18 -6.47 -6.03 24.61
CA ARG A 18 -5.21 -5.31 24.38
C ARG A 18 -4.20 -6.24 23.73
N ILE A 19 -3.43 -5.73 22.76
CA ILE A 19 -2.35 -6.47 22.11
C ILE A 19 -1.06 -6.18 22.86
N TRP A 20 -0.47 -7.21 23.46
CA TRP A 20 0.81 -7.10 24.16
C TRP A 20 1.97 -7.25 23.17
N TYR A 21 2.93 -6.33 23.23
CA TYR A 21 4.17 -6.40 22.49
C TYR A 21 5.31 -6.86 23.42
N THR A 22 6.01 -7.94 23.05
CA THR A 22 7.17 -8.42 23.79
C THR A 22 8.39 -8.56 22.88
N PRO A 23 9.52 -7.88 23.19
CA PRO A 23 10.76 -8.02 22.41
C PRO A 23 11.50 -9.34 22.68
N ALA A 24 11.04 -10.14 23.65
CA ALA A 24 11.66 -11.43 23.98
C ALA A 24 11.45 -12.49 22.89
N VAL A 25 10.33 -12.41 22.15
CA VAL A 25 10.03 -13.31 21.04
C VAL A 25 10.70 -12.79 19.77
N ARG A 26 11.68 -13.54 19.25
CA ARG A 26 12.40 -13.18 18.02
C ARG A 26 11.99 -14.09 16.87
N SER A 27 11.58 -13.48 15.75
CA SER A 27 11.31 -14.19 14.49
C SER A 27 12.28 -13.72 13.41
N ARG A 28 12.79 -14.65 12.60
CA ARG A 28 13.68 -14.33 11.48
C ARG A 28 12.85 -14.08 10.22
N TYR A 29 12.82 -12.83 9.78
CA TYR A 29 12.13 -12.45 8.55
C TYR A 29 13.02 -12.59 7.32
N TYR A 30 12.48 -13.19 6.26
CA TYR A 30 13.15 -13.33 4.96
C TYR A 30 12.43 -12.46 3.92
N ALA A 31 13.07 -11.35 3.54
CA ALA A 31 12.57 -10.48 2.49
C ALA A 31 12.57 -11.19 1.12
N ARG A 32 11.65 -10.79 0.23
CA ARG A 32 11.62 -11.27 -1.15
C ARG A 32 12.83 -10.75 -1.91
N ARG A 33 13.50 -11.63 -2.64
CA ARG A 33 14.68 -11.31 -3.46
C ARG A 33 14.30 -10.78 -4.85
N GLU A 34 13.15 -11.21 -5.36
CA GLU A 34 12.69 -10.90 -6.71
C GLU A 34 11.59 -9.82 -6.74
N LEU A 35 11.70 -8.85 -7.65
CA LEU A 35 10.68 -7.82 -7.86
C LEU A 35 9.30 -8.42 -8.18
N ARG A 36 9.26 -9.50 -8.97
CA ARG A 36 8.00 -10.21 -9.26
C ARG A 36 7.36 -10.81 -8.02
N ALA A 37 8.17 -11.36 -7.11
CA ALA A 37 7.67 -11.91 -5.85
C ALA A 37 7.19 -10.81 -4.91
N LEU A 38 7.91 -9.68 -4.87
CA LEU A 38 7.54 -8.49 -4.11
C LEU A 38 6.22 -7.89 -4.61
N TRP A 39 6.06 -7.74 -5.92
CA TRP A 39 4.82 -7.32 -6.55
C TRP A 39 3.64 -8.20 -6.14
N ARG A 40 3.77 -9.53 -6.31
CA ARG A 40 2.71 -10.47 -5.94
C ARG A 40 2.33 -10.35 -4.47
N GLN A 41 3.31 -10.21 -3.58
CA GLN A 41 3.07 -10.05 -2.15
C GLN A 41 2.24 -8.78 -1.86
N TYR A 42 2.63 -7.63 -2.39
CA TYR A 42 1.93 -6.36 -2.14
C TYR A 42 0.57 -6.30 -2.82
N TRP A 43 0.43 -6.87 -4.02
CA TRP A 43 -0.86 -7.08 -4.67
C TRP A 43 -1.81 -7.85 -3.75
N GLN A 44 -1.34 -8.98 -3.23
CA GLN A 44 -2.13 -9.80 -2.33
C GLN A 44 -2.47 -9.06 -1.05
N TYR A 45 -1.55 -8.28 -0.48
CA TYR A 45 -1.87 -7.43 0.68
C TYR A 45 -2.98 -6.43 0.40
N GLY A 46 -2.96 -5.76 -0.75
CA GLY A 46 -4.04 -4.88 -1.20
C GLY A 46 -5.38 -5.61 -1.28
N VAL A 47 -5.42 -6.73 -2.02
CA VAL A 47 -6.64 -7.54 -2.20
C VAL A 47 -7.24 -7.97 -0.86
N TRP A 48 -6.42 -8.57 0.01
CA TRP A 48 -6.88 -9.08 1.28
C TRP A 48 -7.24 -7.97 2.28
N LYS A 49 -6.57 -6.81 2.22
CA LYS A 49 -6.98 -5.65 3.02
C LYS A 49 -8.36 -5.15 2.60
N ALA A 50 -8.65 -5.07 1.31
CA ALA A 50 -9.98 -4.70 0.82
C ALA A 50 -11.06 -5.71 1.27
N ARG A 51 -10.77 -7.02 1.22
CA ARG A 51 -11.66 -8.05 1.77
C ARG A 51 -11.92 -7.83 3.27
N VAL A 52 -10.90 -7.60 4.09
CA VAL A 52 -11.08 -7.30 5.53
C VAL A 52 -11.90 -6.03 5.74
N VAL A 53 -11.71 -4.99 4.93
CA VAL A 53 -12.50 -3.75 5.01
C VAL A 53 -13.98 -4.01 4.69
N LYS A 54 -14.30 -4.94 3.79
CA LYS A 54 -15.69 -5.34 3.53
C LYS A 54 -16.34 -6.02 4.73
N LEU A 55 -15.61 -6.91 5.41
CA LEU A 55 -16.13 -7.56 6.63
C LEU A 55 -16.17 -6.59 7.82
N HIS A 56 -15.17 -5.72 7.94
CA HIS A 56 -14.97 -4.82 9.06
C HIS A 56 -14.66 -3.39 8.55
N PRO A 57 -15.68 -2.60 8.15
CA PRO A 57 -15.46 -1.27 7.56
C PRO A 57 -14.69 -0.32 8.47
N ARG A 58 -14.92 -0.41 9.79
CA ARG A 58 -14.19 0.36 10.82
C ARG A 58 -12.72 -0.04 10.99
N SER A 59 -12.25 -1.10 10.32
CA SER A 59 -10.83 -1.46 10.25
C SER A 59 -10.06 -0.62 9.23
N LEU A 60 -10.73 0.19 8.41
CA LEU A 60 -10.08 1.07 7.47
C LEU A 60 -9.40 2.23 8.21
N GLU A 61 -8.19 2.57 7.80
CA GLU A 61 -7.41 3.66 8.40
C GLU A 61 -6.82 4.49 7.25
N PRO A 62 -6.64 5.82 7.40
CA PRO A 62 -6.22 6.69 6.30
C PRO A 62 -4.95 6.21 5.58
N ARG A 63 -3.98 5.66 6.32
CA ARG A 63 -2.73 5.12 5.75
C ARG A 63 -2.97 3.98 4.73
N HIS A 64 -4.06 3.22 4.86
CA HIS A 64 -4.39 2.14 3.93
C HIS A 64 -4.87 2.67 2.57
N LEU A 65 -5.32 3.93 2.51
CA LEU A 65 -5.86 4.58 1.32
C LEU A 65 -4.80 5.32 0.51
N VAL A 66 -3.60 5.56 1.05
CA VAL A 66 -2.51 6.28 0.35
C VAL A 66 -2.20 5.63 -1.00
N ALA A 67 -1.95 4.32 -1.03
CA ALA A 67 -1.63 3.60 -2.26
C ALA A 67 -2.84 3.46 -3.24
N PRO A 68 -4.06 3.13 -2.79
CA PRO A 68 -5.25 3.15 -3.66
C PRO A 68 -5.53 4.52 -4.29
N LEU A 69 -5.42 5.60 -3.52
CA LEU A 69 -5.60 6.97 -4.01
C LEU A 69 -4.49 7.37 -4.98
N PHE A 70 -3.24 6.97 -4.71
CA PHE A 70 -2.15 7.14 -5.67
C PHE A 70 -2.47 6.49 -7.02
N VAL A 71 -2.93 5.24 -7.02
CA VAL A 71 -3.30 4.54 -8.26
C VAL A 71 -4.46 5.23 -8.98
N ALA A 72 -5.49 5.65 -8.25
CA ALA A 72 -6.60 6.40 -8.83
C ALA A 72 -6.11 7.74 -9.44
N GLY A 73 -5.23 8.45 -8.74
CA GLY A 73 -4.62 9.69 -9.22
C GLY A 73 -3.77 9.50 -10.47
N VAL A 74 -3.02 8.40 -10.59
CA VAL A 74 -2.25 8.11 -11.80
C VAL A 74 -3.15 7.75 -12.98
N VAL A 75 -4.15 6.89 -12.77
CA VAL A 75 -5.05 6.40 -13.83
C VAL A 75 -5.99 7.49 -14.33
N LEU A 76 -6.56 8.29 -13.43
CA LEU A 76 -7.55 9.31 -13.77
C LEU A 76 -6.90 10.68 -14.00
N GLY A 77 -5.82 10.99 -13.29
CA GLY A 77 -5.25 12.34 -13.26
C GLY A 77 -4.72 12.82 -14.59
N LEU A 78 -4.03 11.96 -15.37
CA LEU A 78 -3.53 12.35 -16.69
C LEU A 78 -4.67 12.63 -17.68
N PRO A 79 -5.67 11.74 -17.88
CA PRO A 79 -6.83 12.05 -18.70
C PRO A 79 -7.54 13.34 -18.27
N LEU A 80 -7.80 13.52 -16.98
CA LEU A 80 -8.45 14.73 -16.45
C LEU A 80 -7.62 15.99 -16.71
N ALA A 81 -6.29 15.92 -16.53
CA ALA A 81 -5.39 17.03 -16.81
C ALA A 81 -5.38 17.42 -18.30
N LEU A 82 -5.41 16.44 -19.21
CA LEU A 82 -5.45 16.69 -20.65
C LEU A 82 -6.80 17.24 -21.11
N LEU A 83 -7.91 16.75 -20.53
CA LEU A 83 -9.26 17.16 -20.89
C LEU A 83 -9.63 18.54 -20.35
N LEU A 84 -9.27 18.83 -19.09
CA LEU A 84 -9.68 20.07 -18.41
C LEU A 84 -8.60 21.16 -18.45
N GLY A 85 -7.33 20.80 -18.66
CA GLY A 85 -6.22 21.74 -18.74
C GLY A 85 -6.04 22.61 -17.49
N GLY A 86 -5.36 23.75 -17.68
CA GLY A 86 -5.28 24.84 -16.70
C GLY A 86 -4.89 24.39 -15.28
N VAL A 87 -5.73 24.73 -14.30
CA VAL A 87 -5.49 24.43 -12.88
C VAL A 87 -5.43 22.92 -12.62
N VAL A 88 -6.22 22.10 -13.33
CA VAL A 88 -6.24 20.65 -13.14
C VAL A 88 -4.89 20.02 -13.55
N ALA A 89 -4.31 20.50 -14.66
CA ALA A 89 -2.98 20.07 -15.09
C ALA A 89 -1.90 20.44 -14.06
N TRP A 90 -1.95 21.67 -13.52
CA TRP A 90 -1.01 22.09 -12.47
C TRP A 90 -1.16 21.31 -11.16
N LEU A 91 -2.40 21.01 -10.75
CA LEU A 91 -2.66 20.19 -9.56
C LEU A 91 -2.13 18.77 -9.75
N TYR A 92 -2.32 18.17 -10.94
CA TYR A 92 -1.79 16.85 -11.26
C TYR A 92 -0.26 16.83 -11.23
N LEU A 93 0.39 17.79 -11.91
CA LEU A 93 1.85 17.92 -11.90
C LEU A 93 2.39 18.20 -10.49
N GLY A 94 1.71 19.04 -9.71
CA GLY A 94 2.04 19.31 -8.31
C GLY A 94 1.96 18.04 -7.45
N ALA A 95 0.91 17.23 -7.61
CA ALA A 95 0.77 15.96 -6.89
C ALA A 95 1.89 14.97 -7.26
N LEU A 96 2.25 14.86 -8.54
CA LEU A 96 3.38 14.04 -8.99
C LEU A 96 4.72 14.56 -8.43
N ALA A 97 4.92 15.87 -8.42
CA ALA A 97 6.13 16.49 -7.87
C ALA A 97 6.27 16.26 -6.37
N VAL A 98 5.18 16.42 -5.60
CA VAL A 98 5.16 16.12 -4.15
C VAL A 98 5.46 14.65 -3.91
N TYR A 99 4.82 13.74 -4.65
CA TYR A 99 5.11 12.31 -4.54
C TYR A 99 6.59 12.02 -4.84
N GLY A 100 7.11 12.55 -5.94
CA GLY A 100 8.51 12.38 -6.35
C GLY A 100 9.49 12.91 -5.30
N ALA A 101 9.22 14.08 -4.72
CA ALA A 101 10.03 14.67 -3.67
C ALA A 101 10.03 13.81 -2.39
N LEU A 102 8.86 13.32 -1.96
CA LEU A 102 8.75 12.44 -0.80
C LEU A 102 9.44 11.09 -1.03
N ALA A 103 9.28 10.50 -2.21
CA ALA A 103 9.95 9.26 -2.60
C ALA A 103 11.47 9.44 -2.65
N GLY A 104 11.95 10.54 -3.22
CA GLY A 104 13.37 10.90 -3.26
C GLY A 104 13.96 11.13 -1.87
N PHE A 105 13.26 11.87 -1.01
CA PHE A 105 13.65 12.07 0.38
C PHE A 105 13.73 10.75 1.16
N ALA A 106 12.71 9.90 1.05
CA ALA A 106 12.72 8.58 1.67
C ALA A 106 13.87 7.70 1.14
N ALA A 107 14.13 7.74 -0.17
CA ALA A 107 15.24 7.02 -0.80
C ALA A 107 16.59 7.50 -0.28
N ALA A 108 16.81 8.82 -0.17
CA ALA A 108 18.04 9.40 0.38
C ALA A 108 18.26 8.98 1.84
N ARG A 109 17.20 9.00 2.66
CA ARG A 109 17.26 8.57 4.08
C ARG A 109 17.65 7.11 4.23
N VAL A 110 17.18 6.23 3.34
CA VAL A 110 17.55 4.81 3.34
C VAL A 110 18.97 4.62 2.79
N ALA A 111 19.31 5.32 1.70
CA ALA A 111 20.63 5.26 1.07
C ALA A 111 21.75 5.71 2.02
N ALA A 112 21.51 6.75 2.81
CA ALA A 112 22.44 7.26 3.84
C ALA A 112 22.78 6.22 4.93
N ARG A 113 21.93 5.21 5.15
CA ARG A 113 22.15 4.11 6.10
C ARG A 113 22.66 2.83 5.45
N THR A 114 22.74 2.80 4.13
CA THR A 114 23.05 1.60 3.35
C THR A 114 24.08 1.89 2.26
N ARG A 115 23.65 2.16 1.03
CA ARG A 115 24.53 2.52 -0.10
C ARG A 115 23.85 3.56 -0.99
N TRP A 116 24.60 4.57 -1.42
CA TRP A 116 24.13 5.65 -2.29
C TRP A 116 23.56 5.20 -3.63
N ARG A 117 24.04 4.08 -4.19
CA ARG A 117 23.48 3.48 -5.42
C ARG A 117 21.96 3.22 -5.34
N TYR A 118 21.42 3.04 -4.14
CA TYR A 118 20.00 2.79 -3.96
C TYR A 118 19.12 4.04 -4.09
N VAL A 119 19.70 5.25 -4.09
CA VAL A 119 18.92 6.49 -4.22
C VAL A 119 18.12 6.56 -5.52
N TRP A 120 18.64 5.97 -6.60
CA TRP A 120 17.99 5.92 -7.90
C TRP A 120 17.01 4.74 -8.03
N LEU A 121 17.28 3.64 -7.32
CA LEU A 121 16.47 2.42 -7.39
C LEU A 121 15.23 2.47 -6.48
N LEU A 122 15.37 3.05 -5.28
CA LEU A 122 14.32 3.02 -4.26
C LEU A 122 13.05 3.78 -4.67
N PRO A 123 13.09 4.95 -5.33
CA PRO A 123 11.87 5.62 -5.78
C PRO A 123 11.04 4.74 -6.72
N ALA A 124 11.69 4.02 -7.65
CA ALA A 124 11.04 3.07 -8.54
C ALA A 124 10.43 1.88 -7.78
N ILE A 125 11.13 1.37 -6.77
CA ILE A 125 10.60 0.33 -5.88
C ILE A 125 9.39 0.87 -5.10
N PHE A 126 9.44 2.09 -4.56
CA PHE A 126 8.30 2.68 -3.85
C PHE A 126 7.08 2.82 -4.76
N ALA A 127 7.26 3.32 -5.98
CA ALA A 127 6.18 3.36 -6.96
C ALA A 127 5.61 1.97 -7.23
N LEU A 128 6.46 0.97 -7.45
CA LEU A 128 6.04 -0.42 -7.64
C LEU A 128 5.20 -0.93 -6.46
N LEU A 129 5.60 -0.66 -5.22
CA LEU A 129 4.86 -1.05 -4.02
C LEU A 129 3.49 -0.35 -3.92
N HIS A 130 3.43 0.95 -4.21
CA HIS A 130 2.18 1.72 -4.20
C HIS A 130 1.22 1.23 -5.28
N VAL A 131 1.72 0.96 -6.49
CA VAL A 131 0.90 0.42 -7.57
C VAL A 131 0.42 -0.99 -7.23
N ALA A 132 1.31 -1.88 -6.78
CA ALA A 132 0.95 -3.26 -6.44
C ALA A 132 -0.14 -3.30 -5.36
N TRP A 133 0.08 -2.61 -4.24
CA TRP A 133 -0.90 -2.52 -3.15
C TRP A 133 -2.20 -1.84 -3.60
N GLY A 134 -2.10 -0.68 -4.24
CA GLY A 134 -3.25 0.14 -4.60
C GLY A 134 -4.15 -0.56 -5.62
N ALA A 135 -3.57 -1.13 -6.67
CA ALA A 135 -4.32 -1.87 -7.68
C ALA A 135 -4.92 -3.16 -7.08
N GLY A 136 -4.16 -3.88 -6.25
CA GLY A 136 -4.68 -5.03 -5.52
C GLY A 136 -5.88 -4.66 -4.63
N PHE A 137 -5.83 -3.52 -3.95
CA PHE A 137 -6.93 -3.03 -3.11
C PHE A 137 -8.20 -2.77 -3.94
N TRP A 138 -8.08 -2.07 -5.07
CA TRP A 138 -9.22 -1.83 -5.97
C TRP A 138 -9.84 -3.13 -6.48
N VAL A 139 -9.01 -4.10 -6.89
CA VAL A 139 -9.48 -5.43 -7.32
C VAL A 139 -10.19 -6.18 -6.19
N GLY A 140 -9.62 -6.19 -4.99
CA GLY A 140 -10.27 -6.82 -3.83
C GLY A 140 -11.57 -6.12 -3.42
N LEU A 141 -11.67 -4.81 -3.65
CA LEU A 141 -12.90 -4.05 -3.42
C LEU A 141 -13.98 -4.38 -4.47
N GLY A 142 -13.60 -4.68 -5.71
CA GLY A 142 -14.52 -5.14 -6.76
C GLY A 142 -14.93 -6.62 -6.67
N SER A 143 -14.11 -7.49 -6.06
CA SER A 143 -14.38 -8.94 -6.02
C SER A 143 -15.52 -9.32 -5.07
N ARG A 144 -16.44 -10.20 -5.47
CA ARG A 144 -17.58 -10.63 -4.63
C ARG A 144 -17.22 -11.57 -3.46
N GLY A 145 -16.05 -12.22 -3.50
CA GLY A 145 -15.63 -13.19 -2.47
C GLY A 145 -15.30 -12.55 -1.11
N GLY A 146 -16.07 -12.90 -0.08
CA GLY A 146 -15.73 -12.67 1.33
C GLY A 146 -14.73 -13.71 1.85
N LEU A 147 -14.12 -13.44 3.02
CA LEU A 147 -13.23 -14.38 3.70
C LEU A 147 -13.86 -15.76 3.96
N ALA A 148 -15.20 -15.84 3.97
CA ALA A 148 -15.97 -17.03 4.29
C ALA A 148 -16.22 -17.99 3.11
N GLU A 149 -16.00 -17.59 1.85
CA GLU A 149 -16.33 -18.42 0.68
C GLU A 149 -15.14 -19.25 0.14
N GLU A 150 -13.94 -19.09 0.68
CA GLU A 150 -12.71 -19.73 0.19
C GLU A 150 -12.02 -20.65 1.24
N GLY A 151 -12.72 -21.04 2.30
CA GLY A 151 -12.21 -21.94 3.36
C GLY A 151 -13.09 -23.17 3.51
#